data_AF-A0A5S4YRD0-F1
#
_entry.id   AF-A0A5S4YRD0-F1
#
_cell.length_a   1.000
_cell.length_b   1.000
_cell.length_c   1.000
_cell.angle_alpha   90.00
_cell.angle_beta   90.00
_cell.angle_gamma   90.00
#
_symmetry.space_group_name_H-M   'P 1'
#
loop_
_entity.id
_entity.type
_entity.pdbx_description
1 polymer ?
#
loop_
_entity_poly.entity_id
_entity_poly.type
_entity_poly.pdbx_seq_one_letter_code
_entity_poly.pdbx_strand_id
1 'polypeptide(L)'
;MLALLMGGNAVAETLNFDNAPAGTSPEGWTLTMTGKGEPKWTVEAEPTAPSKPNVLKQSGRATFPLAIKSDTSIRDGFVEVKFKAVAGSQDRAAGIIWRAKDADNYYVVRANALEDNVVLYKTIKGIRTSLAIVGRKGGYGVSARVPSGQWHVLRCDFAGSRFRVTYDGKQLFEVEDITIAQAGMIGLWTKADSVTLFDDLTYGEIK
;
A
#
# COMPACT_ATOMS: atom_id res chain seq x y z
N MET A 1 14.36 18.03 30.50
CA MET A 1 15.20 16.96 29.92
C MET A 1 14.82 16.85 28.45
N LEU A 2 15.64 17.41 27.57
CA LEU A 2 15.40 17.45 26.13
C LEU A 2 15.83 16.09 25.57
N ALA A 3 14.88 15.24 25.17
CA ALA A 3 15.21 13.97 24.53
C ALA A 3 15.61 14.23 23.08
N LEU A 4 16.91 14.20 22.81
CA LEU A 4 17.46 14.09 21.47
C LEU A 4 17.08 12.70 20.93
N LEU A 5 16.15 12.64 19.98
CA LEU A 5 15.94 11.43 19.18
C LEU A 5 17.17 11.23 18.29
N MET A 6 18.04 10.30 18.67
CA MET A 6 19.11 9.83 17.80
C MET A 6 18.48 9.15 16.59
N GLY A 7 18.70 9.71 15.40
CA GLY A 7 18.29 9.09 14.14
C GLY A 7 19.08 7.81 13.90
N GLY A 8 18.44 6.66 14.12
CA GLY A 8 18.95 5.40 13.61
C GLY A 8 18.98 5.43 12.09
N ASN A 9 20.11 5.05 11.47
CA ASN A 9 20.21 4.86 10.03
C ASN A 9 19.32 3.67 9.63
N ALA A 10 18.06 3.94 9.29
CA ALA A 10 17.21 3.00 8.57
C ALA A 10 17.76 2.88 7.14
N VAL A 11 18.23 1.70 6.76
CA VAL A 11 18.54 1.42 5.35
C VAL A 11 17.20 1.21 4.67
N ALA A 12 16.81 2.14 3.79
CA ALA A 12 15.62 1.99 2.99
C ALA A 12 15.93 1.14 1.75
N GLU A 13 15.05 0.20 1.43
CA GLU A 13 15.11 -0.60 0.21
C GLU A 13 14.05 -0.07 -0.77
N THR A 14 14.35 -0.05 -2.07
CA THR A 14 13.42 0.36 -3.12
C THR A 14 13.33 -0.70 -4.20
N LEU A 15 12.09 -1.05 -4.56
CA LEU A 15 11.76 -1.99 -5.62
C LEU A 15 11.07 -1.23 -6.77
N ASN A 16 11.78 -1.08 -7.88
CA ASN A 16 11.33 -0.40 -9.09
C ASN A 16 10.78 -1.34 -10.18
N PHE A 17 10.87 -2.67 -9.98
CA PHE A 17 10.43 -3.69 -10.96
C PHE A 17 11.17 -3.70 -12.32
N ASP A 18 12.21 -2.89 -12.49
CA ASP A 18 12.93 -2.73 -13.76
C ASP A 18 13.76 -3.94 -14.18
N ASN A 19 14.22 -4.74 -13.20
CA ASN A 19 15.05 -5.92 -13.46
C ASN A 19 14.24 -7.15 -13.89
N ALA A 20 12.92 -7.13 -13.76
CA ALA A 20 12.07 -8.23 -14.17
C ALA A 20 11.63 -8.06 -15.63
N PRO A 21 11.62 -9.14 -16.45
CA PRO A 21 11.12 -9.05 -17.81
C PRO A 21 9.63 -8.69 -17.85
N ALA A 22 9.22 -7.88 -18.81
CA ALA A 22 7.81 -7.59 -19.03
C ALA A 22 6.99 -8.87 -19.32
N GLY A 23 5.75 -8.92 -18.86
CA GLY A 23 4.84 -10.06 -18.93
C GLY A 23 5.04 -11.11 -17.83
N THR A 24 6.01 -10.93 -16.94
CA THR A 24 6.31 -11.89 -15.85
C THR A 24 5.77 -11.42 -14.49
N SER A 25 5.75 -12.33 -13.53
CA SER A 25 5.51 -11.99 -12.11
C SER A 25 6.83 -11.56 -11.47
N PRO A 26 6.84 -10.57 -10.56
CA PRO A 26 8.06 -10.17 -9.87
C PRO A 26 8.52 -11.27 -8.91
N GLU A 27 9.82 -11.58 -8.89
CA GLU A 27 10.39 -12.59 -8.01
C GLU A 27 10.29 -12.21 -6.52
N GLY A 28 10.06 -13.19 -5.65
CA GLY A 28 9.93 -12.97 -4.21
C GLY A 28 8.58 -12.41 -3.75
N TRP A 29 7.59 -12.37 -4.65
CA TRP A 29 6.24 -11.91 -4.33
C TRP A 29 5.21 -13.05 -4.30
N THR A 30 4.37 -13.04 -3.28
CA THR A 30 3.13 -13.84 -3.25
C THR A 30 2.00 -13.03 -3.85
N LEU A 31 1.54 -13.43 -5.03
CA LEU A 31 0.40 -12.84 -5.73
C LEU A 31 -0.87 -13.60 -5.35
N THR A 32 -1.80 -12.93 -4.66
CA THR A 32 -2.97 -13.57 -4.05
C THR A 32 -4.14 -12.60 -3.95
N MET A 33 -5.21 -13.00 -3.26
CA MET A 33 -6.36 -12.16 -2.96
C MET A 33 -6.96 -12.50 -1.60
N THR A 34 -7.52 -11.50 -0.91
CA THR A 34 -8.55 -11.73 0.10
C THR A 34 -9.86 -12.00 -0.62
N GLY A 35 -10.65 -12.98 -0.16
CA GLY A 35 -11.96 -13.29 -0.74
C GLY A 35 -11.84 -14.05 -2.05
N LYS A 36 -12.56 -13.61 -3.09
CA LYS A 36 -12.70 -14.35 -4.36
C LYS A 36 -12.37 -13.52 -5.59
N GLY A 37 -12.10 -14.22 -6.69
CA GLY A 37 -11.81 -13.69 -8.02
C GLY A 37 -10.41 -14.07 -8.49
N GLU A 38 -9.96 -13.42 -9.54
CA GLU A 38 -8.71 -13.72 -10.24
C GLU A 38 -7.88 -12.43 -10.35
N PRO A 39 -6.97 -12.17 -9.39
CA PRO A 39 -6.03 -11.08 -9.51
C PRO A 39 -5.04 -11.39 -10.65
N LYS A 40 -4.59 -10.35 -11.34
CA LYS A 40 -3.52 -10.45 -12.33
C LYS A 40 -2.49 -9.38 -12.01
N TRP A 41 -1.30 -9.82 -11.64
CA TRP A 41 -0.16 -8.97 -11.38
C TRP A 41 0.94 -9.32 -12.37
N THR A 42 1.37 -8.35 -13.16
CA THR A 42 2.42 -8.52 -14.18
C THR A 42 3.34 -7.32 -14.20
N VAL A 43 4.62 -7.56 -14.43
CA VAL A 43 5.58 -6.52 -14.75
C VAL A 43 5.31 -6.08 -16.19
N GLU A 44 5.19 -4.78 -16.43
CA GLU A 44 4.83 -4.22 -17.73
C GLU A 44 5.69 -3.01 -18.04
N ALA A 45 6.04 -2.82 -19.32
CA ALA A 45 6.67 -1.59 -19.75
C ALA A 45 5.69 -0.42 -19.65
N GLU A 46 6.11 0.69 -19.04
CA GLU A 46 5.30 1.90 -18.93
C GLU A 46 6.20 3.11 -19.18
N PRO A 47 6.11 3.76 -20.35
CA PRO A 47 6.99 4.89 -20.70
C PRO A 47 6.91 6.08 -19.74
N THR A 48 5.82 6.20 -19.00
CA THR A 48 5.60 7.26 -18.00
C THR A 48 6.02 6.85 -16.59
N ALA A 49 6.60 5.67 -16.40
CA ALA A 49 7.00 5.17 -15.09
C ALA A 49 8.01 6.11 -14.40
N PRO A 50 7.86 6.35 -13.07
CA PRO A 50 8.82 7.12 -12.29
C PRO A 50 10.26 6.64 -12.45
N SER A 51 10.47 5.32 -12.40
CA SER A 51 11.67 4.62 -12.81
C SER A 51 11.39 3.79 -14.06
N LYS A 52 12.29 3.84 -15.04
CA LYS A 52 12.12 3.16 -16.33
C LYS A 52 12.98 1.89 -16.36
N PRO A 53 12.53 0.84 -17.06
CA PRO A 53 11.43 0.84 -18.03
C PRO A 53 10.08 0.30 -17.55
N ASN A 54 9.99 -0.30 -16.37
CA ASN A 54 8.88 -1.17 -16.00
C ASN A 54 8.11 -0.69 -14.76
N VAL A 55 6.91 -1.25 -14.60
CA VAL A 55 6.05 -1.09 -13.43
C VAL A 55 5.47 -2.44 -13.06
N LEU A 56 5.01 -2.61 -11.81
CA LEU A 56 4.10 -3.69 -11.47
C LEU A 56 2.65 -3.25 -11.70
N LYS A 57 1.93 -3.97 -12.55
CA LYS A 57 0.53 -3.70 -12.87
C LYS A 57 -0.38 -4.72 -12.23
N GLN A 58 -1.42 -4.25 -11.54
CA GLN A 58 -2.61 -5.04 -11.27
C GLN A 58 -3.65 -4.78 -12.37
N SER A 59 -4.18 -5.82 -13.00
CA SER A 59 -5.27 -5.69 -13.98
C SER A 59 -6.32 -6.81 -13.95
N GLY A 60 -6.32 -7.63 -12.90
CA GLY A 60 -7.29 -8.70 -12.71
C GLY A 60 -8.47 -8.23 -11.87
N ARG A 61 -9.47 -9.10 -11.70
CA ARG A 61 -10.69 -8.79 -10.94
C ARG A 61 -10.80 -9.73 -9.74
N ALA A 62 -10.63 -9.18 -8.54
CA ALA A 62 -10.89 -9.91 -7.30
C ALA A 62 -11.46 -8.98 -6.22
N THR A 63 -11.94 -9.56 -5.12
CA THR A 63 -12.48 -8.78 -3.99
C THR A 63 -11.42 -7.78 -3.52
N PHE A 64 -10.27 -8.28 -3.06
CA PHE A 64 -9.08 -7.48 -2.80
C PHE A 64 -7.84 -8.21 -3.36
N PRO A 65 -7.31 -7.83 -4.54
CA PRO A 65 -6.01 -8.32 -5.01
C PRO A 65 -4.86 -7.87 -4.12
N LEU A 66 -3.91 -8.77 -3.83
CA LEU A 66 -2.68 -8.48 -3.09
C LEU A 66 -1.45 -8.95 -3.87
N ALA A 67 -0.39 -8.17 -3.80
CA ALA A 67 0.98 -8.61 -4.07
C ALA A 67 1.77 -8.39 -2.78
N ILE A 68 2.18 -9.47 -2.13
CA ILE A 68 2.89 -9.45 -0.83
C ILE A 68 4.37 -9.73 -1.07
N LYS A 69 5.27 -8.91 -0.52
CA LYS A 69 6.72 -9.11 -0.63
C LYS A 69 7.19 -10.05 0.48
N SER A 70 7.38 -11.33 0.14
CA SER A 70 7.33 -12.44 1.10
C SER A 70 8.58 -12.62 1.98
N ASP A 71 9.67 -11.95 1.63
CA ASP A 71 10.94 -11.93 2.35
C ASP A 71 11.06 -10.74 3.33
N THR A 72 9.99 -9.95 3.52
CA THR A 72 9.94 -8.83 4.48
C THR A 72 9.28 -9.22 5.79
N SER A 73 9.73 -8.62 6.90
CA SER A 73 9.07 -8.75 8.20
C SER A 73 9.36 -7.51 9.04
N ILE A 74 8.51 -6.49 8.91
CA ILE A 74 8.70 -5.17 9.53
C ILE A 74 7.67 -4.98 10.63
N ARG A 75 8.13 -4.66 11.84
CA ARG A 75 7.24 -4.28 12.96
C ARG A 75 6.98 -2.78 12.95
N ASP A 76 8.05 -2.00 13.01
CA ASP A 76 8.02 -0.56 13.15
C ASP A 76 8.89 0.03 12.03
N GLY A 77 8.34 0.93 11.22
CA GLY A 77 8.95 1.28 9.94
C GLY A 77 8.04 2.11 9.06
N PHE A 78 8.27 2.00 7.76
CA PHE A 78 7.40 2.63 6.77
C PHE A 78 7.30 1.79 5.49
N VAL A 79 6.24 2.07 4.73
CA VAL A 79 6.07 1.64 3.35
C VAL A 79 5.55 2.82 2.53
N GLU A 80 6.13 3.02 1.36
CA GLU A 80 5.82 4.09 0.40
C GLU A 80 5.80 3.51 -1.00
N VAL A 81 4.87 3.96 -1.84
CA VAL A 81 4.83 3.56 -3.25
C VAL A 81 4.42 4.73 -4.12
N LYS A 82 4.91 4.74 -5.36
CA LYS A 82 4.35 5.55 -6.44
C LYS A 82 3.29 4.74 -7.16
N PHE A 83 2.11 5.31 -7.38
CA PHE A 83 1.03 4.62 -8.07
C PHE A 83 0.35 5.49 -9.12
N LYS A 84 -0.24 4.84 -10.13
CA LYS A 84 -1.08 5.47 -11.15
C LYS A 84 -2.34 4.64 -11.34
N ALA A 85 -3.47 5.20 -10.92
CA ALA A 85 -4.77 4.55 -11.05
C ALA A 85 -5.33 4.77 -12.46
N VAL A 86 -5.46 3.70 -13.26
CA VAL A 86 -5.70 3.78 -14.72
C VAL A 86 -7.17 3.59 -15.06
N ALA A 87 -7.77 2.50 -14.57
CA ALA A 87 -9.13 2.11 -14.93
C ALA A 87 -9.81 1.35 -13.78
N GLY A 88 -11.03 0.89 -14.03
CA GLY A 88 -11.92 0.29 -13.02
C GLY A 88 -13.15 1.16 -12.82
N SER A 89 -14.29 0.48 -12.67
CA SER A 89 -15.63 1.08 -12.62
C SER A 89 -16.35 0.82 -11.31
N GLN A 90 -16.03 -0.29 -10.64
CA GLN A 90 -16.54 -0.58 -9.28
C GLN A 90 -15.63 0.02 -8.22
N ASP A 91 -14.33 0.02 -8.49
CA ASP A 91 -13.34 0.75 -7.72
C ASP A 91 -12.21 1.21 -8.64
N ARG A 92 -11.42 2.17 -8.18
CA ARG A 92 -10.21 2.61 -8.85
C ARG A 92 -9.20 2.99 -7.77
N ALA A 93 -8.68 1.94 -7.14
CA ALA A 93 -7.89 2.03 -5.93
C ALA A 93 -6.45 1.61 -6.12
N ALA A 94 -5.59 2.27 -5.35
CA ALA A 94 -4.26 1.85 -5.02
C ALA A 94 -4.13 1.75 -3.51
N GLY A 95 -3.37 0.77 -3.03
CA GLY A 95 -3.10 0.65 -1.60
C GLY A 95 -1.78 -0.03 -1.32
N ILE A 96 -1.30 0.24 -0.13
CA ILE A 96 -0.13 -0.40 0.47
C ILE A 96 -0.57 -1.14 1.72
N ILE A 97 0.01 -2.31 1.96
CA ILE A 97 -0.23 -3.13 3.14
C ILE A 97 1.04 -3.20 4.00
N TRP A 98 0.84 -3.38 5.30
CA TRP A 98 1.93 -3.64 6.24
C TRP A 98 1.46 -4.56 7.36
N ARG A 99 2.45 -5.13 8.06
CA ARG A 99 2.26 -6.19 9.06
C ARG A 99 1.38 -7.33 8.53
N ALA A 100 1.42 -7.59 7.23
CA ALA A 100 0.67 -8.67 6.63
C ALA A 100 1.18 -10.02 7.15
N LYS A 101 0.26 -10.87 7.60
CA LYS A 101 0.54 -12.23 8.03
C LYS A 101 0.25 -13.24 6.92
N ASP A 102 -0.81 -12.96 6.18
CA ASP A 102 -1.32 -13.75 5.08
C ASP A 102 -2.28 -12.88 4.25
N ALA A 103 -3.00 -13.50 3.31
CA ALA A 103 -3.96 -12.83 2.44
C ALA A 103 -5.23 -12.31 3.16
N ASP A 104 -5.42 -12.63 4.45
CA ASP A 104 -6.64 -12.35 5.22
C ASP A 104 -6.37 -11.53 6.51
N ASN A 105 -5.11 -11.23 6.82
CA ASN A 105 -4.71 -10.53 8.05
C ASN A 105 -3.60 -9.50 7.78
N TYR A 106 -3.98 -8.23 7.63
CA TYR A 106 -3.07 -7.12 7.31
C TYR A 106 -3.72 -5.76 7.62
N TYR A 107 -2.90 -4.71 7.74
CA TYR A 107 -3.40 -3.33 7.61
C TYR A 107 -3.27 -2.86 6.16
N VAL A 108 -4.12 -1.93 5.76
CA VAL A 108 -4.08 -1.32 4.42
C VAL A 108 -4.50 0.14 4.47
N VAL A 109 -3.77 0.99 3.75
CA VAL A 109 -4.26 2.32 3.38
C VAL A 109 -4.57 2.33 1.90
N ARG A 110 -5.76 2.85 1.55
CA ARG A 110 -6.29 2.91 0.19
C ARG A 110 -6.42 4.37 -0.22
N ALA A 111 -5.86 4.73 -1.37
CA ALA A 111 -6.25 5.90 -2.15
C ALA A 111 -7.23 5.47 -3.25
N ASN A 112 -8.35 6.17 -3.43
CA ASN A 112 -9.37 5.82 -4.43
C ASN A 112 -9.74 7.04 -5.29
N ALA A 113 -9.66 6.86 -6.61
CA ALA A 113 -9.89 7.88 -7.63
C ALA A 113 -11.35 8.09 -8.06
N LEU A 114 -12.27 7.16 -7.74
CA LEU A 114 -13.71 7.36 -7.93
C LEU A 114 -14.36 8.07 -6.74
N GLU A 115 -13.81 7.88 -5.54
CA GLU A 115 -14.35 8.44 -4.29
C GLU A 115 -13.59 9.69 -3.79
N ASP A 116 -12.47 10.05 -4.43
CA ASP A 116 -11.57 11.14 -4.00
C ASP A 116 -11.30 11.12 -2.49
N ASN A 117 -10.84 9.95 -2.01
CA ASN A 117 -10.52 9.75 -0.61
C ASN A 117 -9.31 8.85 -0.37
N VAL A 118 -8.75 9.01 0.83
CA VAL A 118 -7.76 8.12 1.42
C VAL A 118 -8.31 7.58 2.74
N VAL A 119 -8.30 6.25 2.88
CA VAL A 119 -8.90 5.55 4.02
C VAL A 119 -7.98 4.44 4.50
N LEU A 120 -7.84 4.29 5.82
CA LEU A 120 -7.06 3.22 6.43
C LEU A 120 -7.98 2.18 7.07
N TYR A 121 -7.67 0.91 6.83
CA TYR A 121 -8.41 -0.25 7.34
C TYR A 121 -7.46 -1.25 7.99
N LYS A 122 -8.04 -2.12 8.82
CA LYS A 122 -7.50 -3.44 9.11
C LYS A 122 -8.34 -4.50 8.42
N THR A 123 -7.71 -5.58 8.00
CA THR A 123 -8.36 -6.81 7.55
C THR A 123 -7.99 -7.91 8.52
N ILE A 124 -8.98 -8.57 9.13
CA ILE A 124 -8.79 -9.68 10.06
C ILE A 124 -9.71 -10.81 9.64
N LYS A 125 -9.14 -12.01 9.40
CA LYS A 125 -9.88 -13.17 8.88
C LYS A 125 -10.71 -12.80 7.63
N GLY A 126 -10.12 -11.99 6.75
CA GLY A 126 -10.72 -11.53 5.50
C GLY A 126 -11.76 -10.42 5.66
N ILE A 127 -12.08 -9.99 6.89
CA ILE A 127 -13.05 -8.92 7.15
C ILE A 127 -12.32 -7.59 7.28
N ARG A 128 -12.60 -6.67 6.35
CA ARG A 128 -12.02 -5.32 6.32
C ARG A 128 -12.86 -4.35 7.14
N THR A 129 -12.23 -3.62 8.07
CA THR A 129 -12.85 -2.61 8.93
C THR A 129 -12.05 -1.31 8.90
N SER A 130 -12.71 -0.18 8.66
CA SER A 130 -12.04 1.14 8.68
C SER A 130 -11.64 1.52 10.10
N LEU A 131 -10.49 2.19 10.23
CA LEU A 131 -9.98 2.66 11.51
C LEU A 131 -10.30 4.15 11.73
N ALA A 132 -10.57 4.51 12.98
CA ALA A 132 -10.91 5.87 13.35
C ALA A 132 -9.67 6.78 13.32
N ILE A 133 -9.84 7.99 12.82
CA ILE A 133 -8.79 9.01 12.80
C ILE A 133 -8.62 9.59 14.19
N VAL A 134 -7.39 9.72 14.66
CA VAL A 134 -7.09 10.29 15.97
C VAL A 134 -7.58 11.73 16.04
N GLY A 135 -8.20 12.09 17.17
CA GLY A 135 -8.70 13.44 17.41
C GLY A 135 -9.96 13.80 16.62
N ARG A 136 -10.54 12.86 15.86
CA ARG A 136 -11.77 13.06 15.09
C ARG A 136 -12.91 12.21 15.65
N LYS A 137 -14.08 12.82 15.84
CA LYS A 137 -15.32 12.09 16.18
C LYS A 137 -15.98 11.59 14.90
N GLY A 138 -15.96 10.27 14.68
CA GLY A 138 -16.58 9.61 13.54
C GLY A 138 -15.96 9.97 12.18
N GLY A 139 -16.65 9.55 11.10
CA GLY A 139 -16.24 9.78 9.72
C GLY A 139 -15.56 8.59 9.05
N TYR A 140 -15.27 8.75 7.76
CA TYR A 140 -14.70 7.71 6.90
C TYR A 140 -13.55 8.30 6.08
N GLY A 141 -12.31 7.99 6.49
CA GLY A 141 -11.10 8.51 5.84
C GLY A 141 -11.03 10.03 5.73
N VAL A 142 -10.20 10.51 4.81
CA VAL A 142 -10.00 11.92 4.49
C VAL A 142 -10.26 12.14 3.00
N SER A 143 -11.00 13.19 2.67
CA SER A 143 -11.15 13.62 1.28
C SER A 143 -9.81 14.14 0.75
N ALA A 144 -9.38 13.58 -0.36
CA ALA A 144 -8.16 13.94 -1.07
C ALA A 144 -8.38 13.63 -2.54
N ARG A 145 -8.14 14.59 -3.42
CA ARG A 145 -8.29 14.36 -4.86
C ARG A 145 -7.27 13.31 -5.31
N VAL A 146 -7.72 12.27 -6.00
CA VAL A 146 -6.84 11.22 -6.57
C VAL A 146 -7.08 11.13 -8.09
N PRO A 147 -6.50 12.06 -8.89
CA PRO A 147 -6.65 12.05 -10.33
C PRO A 147 -6.26 10.71 -10.98
N SER A 148 -7.13 10.19 -11.85
CA SER A 148 -6.80 9.00 -12.65
C SER A 148 -5.75 9.33 -13.72
N GLY A 149 -4.93 8.35 -14.08
CA GLY A 149 -3.91 8.48 -15.12
C GLY A 149 -2.68 9.31 -14.74
N GLN A 150 -2.58 9.73 -13.47
CA GLN A 150 -1.44 10.49 -12.94
C GLN A 150 -0.69 9.68 -11.88
N TRP A 151 0.60 9.96 -11.74
CA TRP A 151 1.44 9.36 -10.71
C TRP A 151 1.31 10.13 -9.39
N HIS A 152 1.12 9.39 -8.32
CA HIS A 152 0.98 9.89 -6.96
C HIS A 152 1.84 9.07 -6.00
N VAL A 153 2.16 9.64 -4.83
CA VAL A 153 2.89 8.97 -3.76
C VAL A 153 1.94 8.67 -2.61
N LEU A 154 1.91 7.42 -2.16
CA LEU A 154 1.19 7.01 -0.95
C LEU A 154 2.17 6.38 0.04
N ARG A 155 2.19 6.89 1.27
CA ARG A 155 3.07 6.45 2.34
C ARG A 155 2.31 6.19 3.63
N CYS A 156 2.72 5.15 4.34
CA CYS A 156 2.35 4.89 5.73
C CYS A 156 3.60 4.71 6.58
N ASP A 157 3.80 5.56 7.58
CA ASP A 157 4.76 5.34 8.66
C ASP A 157 4.01 4.66 9.83
N PHE A 158 4.55 3.56 10.35
CA PHE A 158 3.88 2.75 11.37
C PHE A 158 4.84 2.37 12.48
N ALA A 159 4.50 2.70 13.73
CA ALA A 159 5.30 2.34 14.91
C ALA A 159 4.40 2.05 16.12
N GLY A 160 4.60 0.91 16.77
CA GLY A 160 3.75 0.47 17.88
C GLY A 160 2.29 0.35 17.44
N SER A 161 1.42 1.17 18.03
CA SER A 161 0.00 1.26 17.67
C SER A 161 -0.32 2.44 16.73
N ARG A 162 0.61 3.36 16.46
CA ARG A 162 0.35 4.62 15.76
C ARG A 162 0.76 4.52 14.29
N PHE A 163 -0.15 4.85 13.38
CA PHE A 163 0.11 4.89 11.94
C PHE A 163 -0.18 6.28 11.38
N ARG A 164 0.74 6.81 10.58
CA ARG A 164 0.66 8.12 9.93
C ARG A 164 0.59 7.93 8.42
N VAL A 165 -0.45 8.50 7.81
CA VAL A 165 -0.67 8.44 6.37
C VAL A 165 -0.28 9.76 5.72
N THR A 166 0.55 9.65 4.68
CA THR A 166 0.99 10.76 3.84
C THR A 166 0.63 10.47 2.39
N TYR A 167 0.10 11.47 1.69
CA TYR A 167 -0.26 11.42 0.28
C TYR A 167 0.31 12.63 -0.44
N ASP A 168 1.06 12.40 -1.52
CA ASP A 168 1.80 13.42 -2.28
C ASP A 168 2.61 14.36 -1.37
N GLY A 169 3.33 13.78 -0.40
CA GLY A 169 4.17 14.51 0.56
C GLY A 169 3.41 15.26 1.67
N LYS A 170 2.07 15.28 1.62
CA LYS A 170 1.24 15.90 2.67
C LYS A 170 0.73 14.85 3.66
N GLN A 171 1.04 15.03 4.94
CA GLN A 171 0.42 14.24 6.01
C GLN A 171 -1.09 14.48 6.01
N LEU A 172 -1.88 13.42 5.83
CA LEU A 172 -3.35 13.51 5.80
C LEU A 172 -3.96 13.26 7.18
N PHE A 173 -3.58 12.16 7.83
CA PHE A 173 -4.15 11.77 9.12
C PHE A 173 -3.30 10.73 9.83
N GLU A 174 -3.61 10.50 11.10
CA GLU A 174 -3.07 9.41 11.90
C GLU A 174 -4.20 8.56 12.48
N VAL A 175 -3.93 7.28 12.71
CA VAL A 175 -4.82 6.33 13.38
C VAL A 175 -4.07 5.60 14.49
N GLU A 176 -4.81 4.98 15.42
CA GLU A 176 -4.27 4.07 16.41
C GLU A 176 -4.97 2.71 16.36
N ASP A 177 -4.20 1.62 16.24
CA ASP A 177 -4.71 0.24 16.35
C ASP A 177 -3.55 -0.72 16.71
N ILE A 178 -3.83 -1.74 17.51
CA ILE A 178 -2.84 -2.74 17.97
C ILE A 178 -3.24 -4.19 17.63
N THR A 179 -4.28 -4.38 16.81
CA THR A 179 -4.86 -5.71 16.51
C THR A 179 -3.82 -6.64 15.89
N ILE A 180 -2.99 -6.13 14.98
CA ILE A 180 -1.81 -6.82 14.44
C ILE A 180 -0.56 -6.15 15.01
N ALA A 181 -0.07 -6.66 16.14
CA ALA A 181 1.05 -6.07 16.87
C ALA A 181 2.42 -6.61 16.42
N GLN A 182 2.46 -7.80 15.82
CA GLN A 182 3.73 -8.44 15.44
C GLN A 182 4.22 -7.93 14.08
N ALA A 183 5.53 -8.02 13.85
CA ALA A 183 6.16 -7.77 12.55
C ALA A 183 5.49 -8.59 11.44
N GLY A 184 5.42 -8.06 10.22
CA GLY A 184 4.90 -8.83 9.09
C GLY A 184 5.31 -8.23 7.76
N MET A 185 4.83 -8.86 6.70
CA MET A 185 5.18 -8.49 5.33
C MET A 185 4.56 -7.15 4.94
N ILE A 186 5.17 -6.49 3.96
CA ILE A 186 4.61 -5.33 3.27
C ILE A 186 4.16 -5.73 1.86
N GLY A 187 3.46 -4.83 1.18
CA GLY A 187 3.07 -5.09 -0.20
C GLY A 187 2.06 -4.11 -0.75
N LEU A 188 1.40 -4.53 -1.82
CA LEU A 188 0.49 -3.74 -2.64
C LEU A 188 -0.90 -4.36 -2.65
N TRP A 189 -1.89 -3.50 -2.83
CA TRP A 189 -3.29 -3.86 -2.71
C TRP A 189 -4.15 -3.06 -3.68
N THR A 190 -5.20 -3.67 -4.21
CA THR A 190 -6.26 -2.99 -4.98
C THR A 190 -7.64 -3.53 -4.59
N LYS A 191 -8.70 -3.07 -5.26
CA LYS A 191 -10.07 -3.54 -5.04
C LYS A 191 -10.82 -3.76 -6.34
N ALA A 192 -11.65 -4.80 -6.35
CA ALA A 192 -12.58 -5.09 -7.45
C ALA A 192 -11.88 -5.16 -8.81
N ASP A 193 -12.22 -4.25 -9.72
CA ASP A 193 -11.74 -4.17 -11.10
C ASP A 193 -10.74 -3.02 -11.33
N SER A 194 -10.13 -2.51 -10.25
CA SER A 194 -9.11 -1.47 -10.34
C SER A 194 -7.96 -1.92 -11.23
N VAL A 195 -7.63 -1.15 -12.26
CA VAL A 195 -6.37 -1.32 -12.98
C VAL A 195 -5.42 -0.25 -12.47
N THR A 196 -4.34 -0.67 -11.82
CA THR A 196 -3.41 0.23 -11.13
C THR A 196 -1.97 -0.18 -11.43
N LEU A 197 -1.14 0.83 -11.72
CA LEU A 197 0.30 0.67 -11.89
C LEU A 197 1.00 1.10 -10.60
N PHE A 198 2.02 0.37 -10.22
CA PHE A 198 2.85 0.64 -9.05
C PHE A 198 4.31 0.65 -9.47
N ASP A 199 5.05 1.58 -8.88
CA ASP A 199 6.48 1.75 -9.11
C ASP A 199 7.14 2.29 -7.84
N ASP A 200 8.47 2.17 -7.74
CA ASP A 200 9.28 2.62 -6.61
C ASP A 200 8.63 2.30 -5.24
N LEU A 201 8.38 1.02 -4.97
CA LEU A 201 7.97 0.59 -3.63
C LEU A 201 9.18 0.68 -2.70
N THR A 202 9.18 1.67 -1.82
CA THR A 202 10.23 1.91 -0.83
C THR A 202 9.76 1.53 0.57
N TYR A 203 10.58 0.80 1.32
CA TYR A 203 10.30 0.46 2.71
C TYR A 203 11.57 0.52 3.56
N GLY A 204 11.38 0.61 4.87
CA GLY A 204 12.47 0.57 5.83
C GLY A 204 11.99 0.29 7.24
N GLU A 205 12.85 -0.32 8.04
CA GLU A 205 12.60 -0.58 9.46
C GLU A 205 13.24 0.51 10.33
N ILE A 206 12.52 0.97 11.35
CA ILE A 206 13.04 1.87 12.38
C ILE A 206 13.68 0.97 13.45
N LYS A 207 14.99 1.14 13.66
CA LYS A 207 15.74 0.46 14.73
C LYS A 207 15.65 1.20 16.05
#